data_AF-W9DNS1-F1
#
_entry.id   AF-W9DNS1-F1
#
_cell.length_a   1.000
_cell.length_b   1.000
_cell.length_c   1.000
_cell.angle_alpha   90.00
_cell.angle_beta   90.00
_cell.angle_gamma   90.00
#
_symmetry.space_group_name_H-M   'P 1'
#
loop_
_entity.id
_entity.type
_entity.pdbx_description
1 polymer ?
#
loop_
_entity_poly.entity_id
_entity_poly.type
_entity_poly.pdbx_seq_one_letter_code
_entity_poly.pdbx_strand_id
1 'polypeptide(L)'
;MEERDELETMEETMDVLNQVKNILRMLRMGESPEDGIGNDLWTELELALSEVIGTLSNKKPASENKEYVDFLVSVRLKNIDNMVDNFDVENYPQIKLNFLLISYTIKLLDKYYNSVVSS
;
A
#
# COMPACT_ATOMS: atom_id res chain seq x y z
N MET A 1 29.67 -11.16 -3.52
CA MET A 1 28.68 -12.24 -3.33
C MET A 1 27.45 -11.64 -2.69
N GLU A 2 27.61 -10.90 -1.57
CA GLU A 2 26.56 -10.09 -0.95
C GLU A 2 25.86 -9.09 -1.90
N GLU A 3 26.61 -8.29 -2.69
CA GLU A 3 25.98 -7.35 -3.65
C GLU A 3 25.10 -8.01 -4.72
N ARG A 4 25.35 -9.29 -5.04
CA ARG A 4 24.58 -10.02 -6.05
C ARG A 4 23.26 -10.52 -5.47
N ASP A 5 23.28 -10.98 -4.23
CA ASP A 5 22.11 -11.47 -3.51
C ASP A 5 21.15 -10.31 -3.16
N GLU A 6 21.69 -9.12 -2.85
CA GLU A 6 20.90 -7.90 -2.63
C GLU A 6 20.19 -7.44 -3.92
N LEU A 7 20.89 -7.47 -5.05
CA LEU A 7 20.36 -7.05 -6.34
C LEU A 7 19.25 -8.00 -6.82
N GLU A 8 19.41 -9.31 -6.61
CA GLU A 8 18.41 -10.33 -6.92
C GLU A 8 17.15 -10.15 -6.04
N THR A 9 17.33 -9.87 -4.74
CA THR A 9 16.22 -9.57 -3.82
C THR A 9 15.45 -8.29 -4.21
N MET A 10 16.15 -7.28 -4.73
CA MET A 10 15.53 -6.05 -5.23
C MET A 10 14.72 -6.28 -6.50
N GLU A 11 15.24 -7.05 -7.45
CA GLU A 11 14.53 -7.41 -8.68
C GLU A 11 13.26 -8.21 -8.36
N GLU A 12 13.35 -9.21 -7.48
CA GLU A 12 12.18 -9.97 -7.01
C GLU A 12 11.13 -9.08 -6.34
N THR A 13 11.57 -8.14 -5.50
CA THR A 13 10.66 -7.19 -4.83
C THR A 13 9.96 -6.30 -5.85
N MET A 14 10.68 -5.83 -6.88
CA MET A 14 10.11 -4.99 -7.92
C MET A 14 9.11 -5.76 -8.80
N ASP A 15 9.36 -7.04 -9.07
CA ASP A 15 8.43 -7.92 -9.76
C ASP A 15 7.16 -8.16 -8.95
N VAL A 16 7.29 -8.41 -7.64
CA VAL A 16 6.13 -8.53 -6.73
C VAL A 16 5.33 -7.23 -6.71
N LEU A 17 5.99 -6.07 -6.60
CA LEU A 17 5.34 -4.76 -6.63
C LEU A 17 4.60 -4.49 -7.94
N ASN A 18 5.15 -4.91 -9.09
CA ASN A 18 4.49 -4.82 -10.39
C ASN A 18 3.27 -5.75 -10.50
N GLN A 19 3.34 -6.96 -9.95
CA GLN A 19 2.19 -7.87 -9.89
C GLN A 19 1.08 -7.29 -8.99
N VAL A 20 1.45 -6.79 -7.82
CA VAL A 20 0.54 -6.13 -6.87
C VAL A 20 -0.15 -4.94 -7.52
N LYS A 21 0.58 -4.10 -8.26
CA LYS A 21 0.02 -2.99 -9.04
C LYS A 21 -1.08 -3.45 -10.00
N ASN A 22 -0.87 -4.56 -10.70
CA ASN A 22 -1.85 -5.10 -11.63
C ASN A 22 -3.08 -5.65 -10.90
N ILE A 23 -2.88 -6.35 -9.77
CA ILE A 23 -3.97 -6.83 -8.90
C ILE A 23 -4.79 -5.66 -8.37
N LEU A 24 -4.14 -4.61 -7.87
CA LEU A 24 -4.78 -3.39 -7.35
C LEU A 24 -5.63 -2.68 -8.40
N ARG A 25 -5.20 -2.67 -9.67
CA ARG A 25 -5.99 -2.11 -10.78
C ARG A 25 -7.20 -2.95 -11.17
N MET A 26 -7.16 -4.25 -10.90
CA MET A 26 -8.25 -5.19 -11.20
C MET A 26 -9.28 -5.27 -10.07
N LEU A 27 -8.91 -4.85 -8.87
CA LEU A 27 -9.84 -4.72 -7.76
C LEU A 27 -10.84 -3.62 -8.07
N ARG A 28 -12.10 -4.04 -8.25
CA ARG A 28 -13.22 -3.16 -8.00
C ARG A 28 -13.34 -3.05 -6.49
N MET A 29 -13.04 -1.88 -5.96
CA MET A 29 -13.58 -1.44 -4.67
C MET A 29 -15.10 -1.57 -4.86
N GLY A 30 -15.73 -2.67 -4.43
CA GLY A 30 -17.16 -2.90 -4.70
C GLY A 30 -18.09 -1.97 -3.90
N GLU A 31 -18.98 -2.49 -3.07
CA GLU A 31 -20.00 -1.62 -2.45
C GLU A 31 -19.47 -0.92 -1.19
N SER A 32 -19.52 0.42 -1.22
CA SER A 32 -19.23 1.27 -0.07
C SER A 32 -20.41 1.23 0.93
N PRO A 33 -20.15 1.23 2.23
CA PRO A 33 -21.16 1.57 3.23
C PRO A 33 -21.75 2.95 2.91
N GLU A 34 -23.06 3.12 3.10
CA GLU A 34 -23.76 4.36 2.72
C GLU A 34 -23.41 5.56 3.61
N ASP A 35 -23.03 5.32 4.87
CA ASP A 35 -22.72 6.37 5.84
C ASP A 35 -21.77 5.95 6.98
N GLY A 36 -21.34 6.96 7.75
CA GLY A 36 -20.53 6.81 8.94
C GLY A 36 -19.09 6.36 8.70
N ILE A 37 -18.50 5.74 9.73
CA ILE A 37 -17.09 5.33 9.75
C ILE A 37 -16.74 4.38 8.60
N GLY A 38 -17.72 3.60 8.10
CA GLY A 38 -17.52 2.68 6.98
C GLY A 38 -17.26 3.39 5.66
N ASN A 39 -17.97 4.49 5.39
CA ASN A 39 -17.74 5.34 4.22
C ASN A 39 -16.43 6.14 4.33
N ASP A 40 -16.08 6.58 5.54
CA ASP A 40 -14.80 7.24 5.79
C ASP A 40 -13.62 6.28 5.56
N LEU A 41 -13.72 5.05 6.07
CA LEU A 41 -12.74 3.99 5.83
C LEU A 41 -12.62 3.66 4.34
N TRP A 42 -13.75 3.58 3.63
CA TRP A 42 -13.76 3.38 2.18
C TRP A 42 -12.96 4.46 1.45
N THR A 43 -13.24 5.72 1.77
CA THR A 43 -12.58 6.88 1.16
C THR A 43 -11.07 6.86 1.45
N GLU A 44 -10.66 6.56 2.69
CA GLU A 44 -9.24 6.49 3.03
C GLU A 44 -8.53 5.34 2.30
N LEU A 45 -9.21 4.20 2.09
CA LEU A 45 -8.69 3.10 1.28
C LEU A 45 -8.55 3.51 -0.20
N GLU A 46 -9.50 4.25 -0.78
CA GLU A 46 -9.38 4.76 -2.17
C GLU A 46 -8.20 5.73 -2.35
N LEU A 47 -8.00 6.61 -1.37
CA LEU A 47 -6.88 7.55 -1.34
C LEU A 47 -5.55 6.80 -1.24
N ALA A 48 -5.42 5.89 -0.27
CA ALA A 48 -4.22 5.09 -0.10
C ALA A 48 -3.93 4.23 -1.33
N LEU A 49 -4.94 3.62 -1.94
CA LEU A 49 -4.80 2.88 -3.20
C LEU A 49 -4.23 3.74 -4.32
N SER A 50 -4.79 4.94 -4.52
CA SER A 50 -4.36 5.87 -5.55
C SER A 50 -2.91 6.31 -5.36
N GLU A 51 -2.54 6.62 -4.12
CA GLU A 51 -1.18 7.01 -3.75
C GLU A 51 -0.19 5.84 -3.91
N VAL A 52 -0.55 4.63 -3.48
CA VAL A 52 0.24 3.41 -3.69
C VAL A 52 0.49 3.15 -5.18
N ILE A 53 -0.56 3.23 -6.02
CA ILE A 53 -0.44 3.08 -7.47
C ILE A 53 0.46 4.17 -8.06
N GLY A 54 0.35 5.40 -7.54
CA GLY A 54 1.21 6.52 -7.90
C GLY A 54 2.67 6.22 -7.62
N THR A 55 3.00 5.80 -6.40
CA THR A 55 4.34 5.39 -5.98
C THR A 55 4.88 4.26 -6.87
N LEU A 56 4.06 3.24 -7.14
CA LEU A 56 4.39 2.11 -8.02
C LEU A 56 4.50 2.46 -9.52
N SER A 57 4.07 3.66 -9.92
CA SER A 57 4.11 4.12 -11.32
C SER A 57 5.17 5.18 -11.56
N ASN A 58 5.63 5.85 -10.51
CA ASN A 58 6.56 6.96 -10.60
C ASN A 58 7.99 6.47 -10.78
N LYS A 59 8.64 6.92 -11.86
CA LYS A 59 10.07 6.72 -12.11
C LYS A 59 10.95 7.77 -11.40
N LYS A 60 10.52 8.21 -10.21
CA LYS A 60 11.26 9.18 -9.40
C LYS A 60 12.50 8.54 -8.78
N PRO A 61 13.52 9.34 -8.41
CA PRO A 61 14.64 8.87 -7.60
C PRO A 61 14.18 8.14 -6.33
N ALA A 62 14.96 7.17 -5.85
CA ALA A 62 14.61 6.36 -4.68
C ALA A 62 14.36 7.21 -3.42
N SER A 63 15.14 8.27 -3.22
CA SER A 63 14.98 9.21 -2.11
C SER A 63 13.64 9.95 -2.13
N GLU A 64 13.20 10.43 -3.30
CA GLU A 64 11.89 11.07 -3.44
C GLU A 64 10.75 10.08 -3.21
N ASN A 65 10.87 8.86 -3.74
CA ASN A 65 9.88 7.82 -3.51
C ASN A 65 9.82 7.41 -2.03
N LYS A 66 10.94 7.47 -1.30
CA LYS A 66 10.98 7.20 0.14
C LYS A 66 10.14 8.21 0.93
N GLU A 67 10.18 9.50 0.59
CA GLU A 67 9.31 10.50 1.24
C GLU A 67 7.81 10.19 1.07
N TYR A 68 7.41 9.76 -0.13
CA TYR A 68 6.02 9.32 -0.36
C TYR A 68 5.67 8.07 0.46
N VAL A 69 6.60 7.13 0.57
CA VAL A 69 6.41 5.91 1.35
C VAL A 69 6.34 6.22 2.85
N ASP A 70 7.16 7.14 3.35
CA ASP A 70 7.10 7.62 4.73
C ASP A 70 5.74 8.26 5.05
N PHE A 71 5.19 9.03 4.12
CA PHE A 71 3.82 9.55 4.22
C PHE A 71 2.78 8.43 4.25
N LEU A 72 2.87 7.45 3.33
CA LEU A 72 1.96 6.30 3.29
C LEU A 72 1.98 5.52 4.63
N VAL A 73 3.15 5.33 5.24
CA VAL A 73 3.28 4.61 6.52
C VAL A 73 2.76 5.45 7.68
N SER A 74 3.26 6.68 7.83
CA SER A 74 3.03 7.49 9.03
C SER A 74 1.63 8.11 9.10
N VAL A 75 1.00 8.34 7.94
CA VAL A 75 -0.32 8.98 7.81
C VAL A 75 -1.36 7.97 7.37
N ARG A 76 -1.26 7.42 6.15
CA ARG A 76 -2.33 6.60 5.57
C ARG A 76 -2.57 5.30 6.33
N LEU A 77 -1.52 4.51 6.49
CA LEU A 77 -1.62 3.22 7.16
C LEU A 77 -2.10 3.40 8.61
N LYS A 78 -1.58 4.41 9.31
CA LYS A 78 -2.03 4.75 10.66
C LYS A 78 -3.52 5.13 10.71
N ASN A 79 -4.00 5.94 9.77
CA ASN A 79 -5.41 6.31 9.71
C ASN A 79 -6.31 5.09 9.45
N ILE A 80 -5.93 4.27 8.48
CA ILE A 80 -6.66 3.05 8.12
C ILE A 80 -6.70 2.07 9.30
N ASP A 81 -5.57 1.80 9.95
CA ASP A 81 -5.50 0.91 11.11
C ASP A 81 -6.43 1.41 12.24
N ASN A 82 -6.39 2.71 12.55
CA ASN A 82 -7.30 3.30 13.54
C ASN A 82 -8.78 3.16 13.16
N MET A 83 -9.13 3.33 11.87
CA MET A 83 -10.51 3.21 11.40
C MET A 83 -10.99 1.76 11.45
N VAL A 84 -10.15 0.80 11.06
CA VAL A 84 -10.43 -0.64 11.12
C VAL A 84 -10.62 -1.11 12.57
N ASP A 85 -9.85 -0.59 13.52
CA ASP A 85 -10.05 -0.90 14.94
C ASP A 85 -11.43 -0.44 15.48
N ASN A 86 -12.09 0.49 14.79
CA ASN A 86 -13.40 1.03 15.14
C ASN A 86 -14.53 0.60 14.18
N PHE A 87 -14.26 -0.32 13.25
CA PHE A 87 -15.22 -0.78 12.25
C PHE A 87 -15.18 -2.29 12.10
N ASP A 88 -16.34 -2.95 12.11
CA ASP A 88 -16.43 -4.40 11.96
C ASP A 88 -16.24 -4.82 10.48
N VAL A 89 -14.97 -4.82 10.04
CA VAL A 89 -14.58 -5.22 8.68
C VAL A 89 -14.96 -6.66 8.33
N GLU A 90 -15.23 -7.53 9.32
CA GLU A 90 -15.59 -8.93 9.07
C GLU A 90 -16.94 -9.05 8.36
N ASN A 91 -17.86 -8.11 8.61
CA ASN A 91 -19.15 -8.04 7.90
C ASN A 91 -19.05 -7.40 6.52
N TYR A 92 -17.88 -6.89 6.13
CA TYR A 92 -17.65 -6.22 4.85
C TYR A 92 -16.43 -6.82 4.13
N PRO A 93 -16.56 -8.02 3.53
CA PRO A 93 -15.43 -8.78 2.98
C PRO A 93 -14.59 -8.01 1.97
N GLN A 94 -15.21 -7.12 1.19
CA GLN A 94 -14.50 -6.30 0.21
C GLN A 94 -13.65 -5.20 0.86
N ILE A 95 -14.17 -4.53 1.89
CA ILE A 95 -13.40 -3.58 2.70
C ILE A 95 -12.22 -4.28 3.35
N LYS A 96 -12.45 -5.45 3.95
CA LYS A 96 -11.40 -6.27 4.55
C LYS A 96 -10.31 -6.62 3.55
N LEU A 97 -10.69 -7.07 2.35
CA LEU A 97 -9.73 -7.41 1.29
C LEU A 97 -8.91 -6.19 0.85
N ASN A 98 -9.56 -5.04 0.64
CA ASN A 98 -8.90 -3.79 0.27
C ASN A 98 -7.92 -3.34 1.36
N PHE A 99 -8.34 -3.36 2.62
CA PHE A 99 -7.50 -3.08 3.78
C PHE A 99 -6.23 -3.95 3.79
N LEU A 100 -6.41 -5.27 3.71
CA LEU A 100 -5.28 -6.21 3.75
C LEU A 100 -4.31 -5.98 2.60
N LEU A 101 -4.82 -5.79 1.38
CA LEU A 101 -3.95 -5.61 0.23
C LEU A 101 -3.19 -4.28 0.28
N ILE A 102 -3.88 -3.17 0.57
CA ILE A 102 -3.29 -1.84 0.62
C ILE A 102 -2.26 -1.77 1.76
N SER A 103 -2.63 -2.20 2.96
CA SER A 103 -1.73 -2.19 4.12
C SER A 103 -0.47 -3.03 3.88
N TYR A 104 -0.61 -4.21 3.27
CA TYR A 104 0.53 -5.06 2.94
C TYR A 104 1.41 -4.44 1.86
N THR A 105 0.81 -3.80 0.86
CA THR A 105 1.56 -3.12 -0.20
C THR A 105 2.38 -1.95 0.35
N ILE A 106 1.80 -1.14 1.25
CA ILE A 106 2.52 -0.06 1.93
C ILE A 106 3.72 -0.61 2.71
N LYS A 107 3.53 -1.72 3.45
CA LYS A 107 4.61 -2.37 4.20
C LYS A 107 5.72 -2.91 3.30
N LEU A 108 5.37 -3.46 2.13
CA LEU A 108 6.36 -3.90 1.14
C LEU A 108 7.15 -2.72 0.55
N LEU A 109 6.47 -1.62 0.21
CA LEU A 109 7.11 -0.40 -0.26
C LEU A 109 8.09 0.15 0.78
N ASP A 110 7.67 0.22 2.05
CA ASP A 110 8.55 0.68 3.13
C ASP A 110 9.79 -0.19 3.28
N LYS A 111 9.63 -1.51 3.29
CA LYS A 111 10.76 -2.44 3.33
C LYS A 111 11.73 -2.21 2.16
N TYR A 112 11.21 -2.09 0.93
CA TYR A 112 12.02 -1.88 -0.26
C TYR A 112 12.77 -0.55 -0.24
N TYR A 113 12.09 0.57 0.01
CA TYR A 113 12.76 1.87 -0.04
C TYR A 113 13.67 2.12 1.17
N ASN A 114 13.41 1.51 2.33
CA ASN A 114 14.38 1.49 3.43
C ASN A 114 15.65 0.72 3.05
N SER A 115 15.54 -0.42 2.36
CA SER A 115 16.73 -1.17 1.94
C SER A 115 17.52 -0.43 0.86
N VAL A 116 16.85 0.23 -0.09
CA VAL A 116 17.53 0.93 -1.19
C VAL A 116 18.22 2.22 -0.76
N VAL A 117 17.66 2.97 0.19
CA VAL A 117 18.21 4.26 0.63
C VAL A 117 19.27 4.09 1.73
N SER A 118 19.30 2.94 2.41
CA SER A 118 20.30 2.64 3.45
C SER A 118 21.59 2.01 2.92
N SER A 119 21.62 1.64 1.63
CA SER A 119 22.78 1.12 0.88
C SER A 119 23.56 2.25 0.20
#